data_AF-A0A836U6R1-F1
#
_entry.id   AF-A0A836U6R1-F1
#
_cell.length_a   1.000
_cell.length_b   1.000
_cell.length_c   1.000
_cell.angle_alpha   90.00
_cell.angle_beta   90.00
_cell.angle_gamma   90.00
#
_symmetry.space_group_name_H-M   'P 1'
#
loop_
_entity.id
_entity.type
_entity.pdbx_description
1 polymer ?
#
loop_
_entity_poly.entity_id
_entity_poly.type
_entity_poly.pdbx_seq_one_letter_code
_entity_poly.pdbx_strand_id
1 'polypeptide(L)'
;MDLTRQPPRRPSNAGIAGIVGLARMTDKARGHNADLLGEFKYGESSGLDCEVLELLGVAVDDFADAADRLWDDELEAWVRERMRCSQDQIEAFNNEQLTREPLDDLHRQLLRERIVNFAPGSTDITTVYASIELDDWGAFRDEDLTTGPPRTAFLRTVAGIVGAARMADKARGRRAGKLGAYKYGNDSYVDRTILEFLGISQQDFEEAAWRNPNDTELAEWISQQMTLTPGAVSVLNEKLTRHGITTPGSEGAFRKRRDEVCPERPEVTTYFVMMDIDDEASFGIVDLNRRPPRSPFDNSLGGAYGLARMIDKGRAQISGHVGAYWFGDDSGFDRRVLKLLGLSPEDFTDGLKQHGTDAEVVAWLGDRLQGRDADIAAFNNSLVELGPGSSNGARAFLTEGVKATDAAREDVGTFMVLARLDDEIFLARLRASV
;
A
#
# COMPACT_ATOMS: atom_id res chain seq x y z
N MET A 1 4.52 4.77 2.77
CA MET A 1 3.14 5.13 2.41
C MET A 1 2.92 4.63 1.00
N ASP A 2 1.78 4.01 0.69
CA ASP A 2 1.52 3.53 -0.67
C ASP A 2 0.94 4.64 -1.54
N LEU A 3 1.81 5.33 -2.29
CA LEU A 3 1.41 6.42 -3.19
C LEU A 3 0.96 5.93 -4.58
N THR A 4 0.95 4.62 -4.81
CA THR A 4 0.30 4.04 -6.00
C THR A 4 -1.23 4.05 -5.88
N ARG A 5 -1.74 4.24 -4.66
CA ARG A 5 -3.18 4.19 -4.34
C ARG A 5 -3.76 5.48 -3.77
N GLN A 6 -2.94 6.49 -3.52
CA GLN A 6 -3.37 7.79 -3.01
C GLN A 6 -2.30 8.84 -3.34
N PRO A 7 -2.65 10.14 -3.39
CA PRO A 7 -1.65 11.17 -3.50
C PRO A 7 -0.95 11.38 -2.15
N PRO A 8 0.29 11.89 -2.12
CA PRO A 8 0.84 12.43 -0.88
C PRO A 8 0.01 13.65 -0.45
N ARG A 9 0.15 14.08 0.82
CA ARG A 9 -0.56 15.26 1.35
C ARG A 9 -0.43 16.47 0.44
N ARG A 10 -1.41 17.37 0.53
CA ARG A 10 -1.42 18.58 -0.28
C ARG A 10 -0.15 19.38 -0.03
N PRO A 11 0.44 20.00 -1.06
CA PRO A 11 1.58 20.88 -0.87
C PRO A 11 1.26 22.07 0.06
N SER A 12 0.03 22.55 0.19
CA SER A 12 -0.33 23.56 1.20
C SER A 12 -0.44 23.03 2.64
N ASN A 13 -0.39 21.71 2.86
CA ASN A 13 -0.46 21.13 4.20
C ASN A 13 0.80 21.51 5.00
N ALA A 14 0.61 22.34 6.02
CA ALA A 14 1.67 22.83 6.92
C ALA A 14 1.70 22.07 8.26
N GLY A 15 1.10 20.87 8.32
CA GLY A 15 0.91 20.08 9.54
C GLY A 15 2.21 19.58 10.19
N ILE A 16 3.36 19.68 9.50
CA ILE A 16 4.67 19.37 10.07
C ILE A 16 5.48 20.65 10.14
N ALA A 17 5.86 21.04 11.36
CA ALA A 17 6.69 22.20 11.66
C ALA A 17 6.16 23.56 11.16
N GLY A 18 4.92 23.64 10.67
CA GLY A 18 4.36 24.85 10.06
C GLY A 18 4.92 25.16 8.67
N ILE A 19 5.53 24.18 7.97
CA ILE A 19 6.19 24.38 6.68
C ILE A 19 5.36 23.72 5.57
N VAL A 20 4.93 24.51 4.58
CA VAL A 20 4.22 23.97 3.42
C VAL A 20 5.15 23.10 2.57
N GLY A 21 4.62 22.02 1.97
CA GLY A 21 5.40 21.05 1.20
C GLY A 21 6.14 20.01 2.05
N LEU A 22 6.39 20.27 3.34
CA LEU A 22 7.08 19.32 4.22
C LEU A 22 6.27 18.04 4.46
N ALA A 23 4.98 18.17 4.80
CA ALA A 23 4.07 17.04 4.97
C ALA A 23 3.99 16.15 3.71
N ARG A 24 3.92 16.80 2.53
CA ARG A 24 3.96 16.13 1.23
C ARG A 24 5.29 15.40 1.00
N MET A 25 6.42 16.04 1.29
CA MET A 25 7.75 15.44 1.15
C MET A 25 7.95 14.26 2.09
N THR A 26 7.41 14.32 3.32
CA THR A 26 7.39 13.19 4.26
C THR A 26 6.68 11.97 3.68
N ASP A 27 5.50 12.17 3.10
CA ASP A 27 4.72 11.09 2.49
C ASP A 27 5.46 10.46 1.30
N LYS A 28 6.12 11.31 0.50
CA LYS A 28 6.97 10.88 -0.62
C LYS A 28 8.23 10.15 -0.15
N ALA A 29 8.88 10.59 0.92
CA ALA A 29 10.00 9.87 1.53
C ALA A 29 9.55 8.47 1.99
N ARG A 30 8.42 8.39 2.69
CA ARG A 30 7.83 7.12 3.12
C ARG A 30 7.39 6.24 1.94
N GLY A 31 6.99 6.82 0.82
CA GLY A 31 6.70 6.08 -0.41
C GLY A 31 7.97 5.57 -1.09
N HIS A 32 9.00 6.41 -1.16
CA HIS A 32 10.31 6.07 -1.69
C HIS A 32 10.96 4.92 -0.93
N ASN A 33 11.03 4.99 0.41
CA ASN A 33 11.63 3.93 1.23
C ASN A 33 10.90 2.59 1.13
N ALA A 34 9.60 2.63 0.81
CA ALA A 34 8.77 1.44 0.66
C ALA A 34 8.72 0.91 -0.77
N ASP A 35 9.42 1.53 -1.73
CA ASP A 35 9.28 1.29 -3.18
C ASP A 35 7.83 1.45 -3.70
N LEU A 36 7.04 2.29 -3.03
CA LEU A 36 5.63 2.58 -3.36
C LEU A 36 5.42 4.06 -3.69
N LEU A 37 6.41 4.69 -4.32
CA LEU A 37 6.35 6.09 -4.72
C LEU A 37 5.44 6.33 -5.93
N GLY A 38 5.22 5.32 -6.79
CA GLY A 38 4.46 5.47 -8.02
C GLY A 38 5.10 6.47 -8.99
N GLU A 39 4.29 7.30 -9.63
CA GLU A 39 4.73 8.34 -10.59
C GLU A 39 5.27 9.62 -9.92
N PHE A 40 5.24 9.68 -8.58
CA PHE A 40 5.78 10.81 -7.84
C PHE A 40 7.31 10.79 -7.85
N LYS A 41 7.93 11.95 -7.62
CA LYS A 41 9.40 12.11 -7.58
C LYS A 41 9.80 12.56 -6.19
N TYR A 42 10.80 11.94 -5.57
CA TYR A 42 11.26 12.30 -4.23
C TYR A 42 12.66 12.92 -4.24
N GLY A 43 12.91 13.83 -3.28
CA GLY A 43 14.25 14.34 -2.98
C GLY A 43 14.83 15.14 -4.13
N GLU A 44 16.08 14.87 -4.49
CA GLU A 44 16.82 15.61 -5.54
C GLU A 44 16.16 15.56 -6.93
N SER A 45 15.27 14.60 -7.17
CA SER A 45 14.49 14.48 -8.41
C SER A 45 13.24 15.38 -8.46
N SER A 46 12.92 16.06 -7.35
CA SER A 46 11.77 16.95 -7.19
C SER A 46 12.23 18.35 -6.79
N GLY A 47 12.10 19.33 -7.70
CA GLY A 47 12.52 20.72 -7.40
C GLY A 47 11.87 21.31 -6.14
N LEU A 48 10.60 20.99 -5.89
CA LEU A 48 9.90 21.43 -4.67
C LEU A 48 10.44 20.76 -3.40
N ASP A 49 10.94 19.52 -3.48
CA ASP A 49 11.54 18.85 -2.32
C ASP A 49 12.92 19.43 -2.04
N CYS A 50 13.69 19.74 -3.09
CA CYS A 50 14.96 20.45 -2.96
C CYS A 50 14.79 21.78 -2.21
N GLU A 51 13.77 22.57 -2.55
CA GLU A 51 13.50 23.85 -1.89
C GLU A 51 13.16 23.68 -0.39
N VAL A 52 12.41 22.63 -0.01
CA VAL A 52 12.14 22.32 1.40
C VAL A 52 13.42 21.84 2.10
N LEU A 53 14.19 20.94 1.49
CA LEU A 53 15.46 20.43 2.05
C LEU A 53 16.49 21.56 2.23
N GLU A 54 16.55 22.50 1.30
CA GLU A 54 17.40 23.71 1.37
C GLU A 54 16.97 24.63 2.53
N LEU A 55 15.67 24.86 2.70
CA LEU A 55 15.14 25.63 3.83
C LEU A 55 15.53 24.99 5.17
N LEU A 56 15.39 23.67 5.27
CA LEU A 56 15.73 22.91 6.48
C LEU A 56 17.26 22.83 6.71
N GLY A 57 18.05 22.78 5.64
CA GLY A 57 19.48 22.49 5.69
C GLY A 57 19.77 21.04 6.06
N VAL A 58 18.95 20.11 5.56
CA VAL A 58 18.99 18.66 5.85
C VAL A 58 19.28 17.89 4.56
N ALA A 59 20.11 16.84 4.63
CA ALA A 59 20.38 15.97 3.49
C ALA A 59 19.17 15.05 3.18
N VAL A 60 18.98 14.72 1.91
CA VAL A 60 17.86 13.88 1.45
C VAL A 60 17.82 12.51 2.13
N ASP A 61 18.98 11.88 2.32
CA ASP A 61 19.09 10.57 2.97
C ASP A 61 18.78 10.64 4.46
N ASP A 62 19.28 11.68 5.16
CA ASP A 62 18.99 11.90 6.59
C ASP A 62 17.49 12.12 6.82
N PHE A 63 16.82 12.82 5.89
CA PHE A 63 15.39 13.04 5.95
C PHE A 63 14.61 11.76 5.64
N ALA A 64 15.01 11.00 4.62
CA ALA A 64 14.40 9.72 4.27
C ALA A 64 14.46 8.74 5.45
N ASP A 65 15.62 8.63 6.10
CA ASP A 65 15.83 7.79 7.27
C ASP A 65 14.98 8.25 8.47
N ALA A 66 14.77 9.56 8.64
CA ALA A 66 13.93 10.10 9.70
C ALA A 66 12.44 9.82 9.42
N ALA A 67 11.98 10.06 8.20
CA ALA A 67 10.59 9.85 7.78
C ALA A 67 10.16 8.37 7.86
N ASP A 68 11.13 7.44 7.72
CA ASP A 68 10.91 5.99 7.89
C ASP A 68 10.60 5.60 9.34
N ARG A 69 11.31 6.24 10.29
CA ARG A 69 11.32 5.82 11.70
C ARG A 69 10.37 6.60 12.58
N LEU A 70 10.05 7.84 12.20
CA LEU A 70 9.36 8.80 13.05
C LEU A 70 7.94 9.06 12.55
N TRP A 71 7.00 9.11 13.49
CA TRP A 71 5.66 9.65 13.26
C TRP A 71 5.73 11.16 13.06
N ASP A 72 4.66 11.78 12.56
CA ASP A 72 4.70 13.19 12.16
C ASP A 72 5.02 14.16 13.30
N ASP A 73 4.56 13.87 14.52
CA ASP A 73 4.87 14.64 15.73
C ASP A 73 6.34 14.50 16.15
N GLU A 74 6.88 13.28 16.08
CA GLU A 74 8.29 13.00 16.35
C GLU A 74 9.20 13.58 15.25
N LEU A 75 8.76 13.51 13.99
CA LEU A 75 9.46 14.07 12.84
C LEU A 75 9.47 15.59 12.90
N GLU A 76 8.37 16.23 13.32
CA GLU A 76 8.35 17.66 13.59
C GLU A 76 9.40 18.04 14.64
N ALA A 77 9.46 17.32 15.76
CA ALA A 77 10.47 17.57 16.79
C ALA A 77 11.89 17.42 16.23
N TRP A 78 12.14 16.35 15.47
CA TRP A 78 13.42 16.08 14.82
C TRP A 78 13.82 17.18 13.82
N VAL A 79 12.87 17.68 13.03
CA VAL A 79 13.06 18.79 12.09
C VAL A 79 13.40 20.08 12.84
N ARG A 80 12.64 20.42 13.89
CA ARG A 80 12.85 21.63 14.69
C ARG A 80 14.22 21.68 15.36
N GLU A 81 14.77 20.53 15.74
CA GLU A 81 16.13 20.43 16.31
C GLU A 81 17.24 20.69 15.29
N ARG A 82 16.99 20.45 14.00
CA ARG A 82 18.01 20.49 12.93
C ARG A 82 17.89 21.69 12.02
N MET A 83 16.67 22.21 11.85
CA MET A 83 16.40 23.31 10.95
C MET A 83 17.21 24.54 11.36
N ARG A 84 17.76 25.22 10.35
CA ARG A 84 18.55 26.44 10.58
C ARG A 84 17.75 27.71 10.31
N CYS A 85 16.52 27.57 9.80
CA CYS A 85 15.64 28.67 9.46
C CYS A 85 14.90 29.21 10.70
N SER A 86 14.69 30.52 10.75
CA SER A 86 13.82 31.19 11.72
C SER A 86 12.35 31.06 11.34
N GLN A 87 11.47 31.41 12.28
CA GLN A 87 10.03 31.48 12.02
C GLN A 87 9.70 32.46 10.88
N ASP A 88 10.35 33.63 10.83
CA ASP A 88 10.16 34.61 9.75
C ASP A 88 10.57 34.05 8.37
N GLN A 89 11.61 33.20 8.32
CA GLN A 89 12.03 32.54 7.09
C GLN A 89 11.02 31.47 6.65
N ILE A 90 10.42 30.73 7.59
CA ILE A 90 9.34 29.79 7.31
C ILE A 90 8.12 30.53 6.76
N GLU A 91 7.73 31.65 7.37
CA GLU A 91 6.58 32.44 6.91
C GLU A 91 6.82 33.05 5.52
N ALA A 92 8.03 33.56 5.27
CA ALA A 92 8.42 34.05 3.95
C ALA A 92 8.38 32.94 2.89
N PHE A 93 8.96 31.78 3.20
CA PHE A 93 8.93 30.60 2.33
C PHE A 93 7.49 30.15 2.04
N ASN A 94 6.67 30.00 3.07
CA ASN A 94 5.28 29.58 2.92
C ASN A 94 4.50 30.56 2.03
N ASN A 95 4.65 31.87 2.28
CA ASN A 95 3.98 32.88 1.47
C ASN A 95 4.45 32.84 0.01
N GLU A 96 5.74 32.68 -0.23
CA GLU A 96 6.27 32.51 -1.59
C GLU A 96 5.65 31.30 -2.28
N GLN A 97 5.70 30.11 -1.66
CA GLN A 97 5.16 28.88 -2.27
C GLN A 97 3.66 28.96 -2.53
N LEU A 98 2.89 29.46 -1.56
CA LEU A 98 1.43 29.54 -1.66
C LEU A 98 0.95 30.54 -2.71
N THR A 99 1.76 31.54 -3.05
CA THR A 99 1.42 32.59 -4.03
C THR A 99 2.13 32.42 -5.38
N ARG A 100 3.04 31.44 -5.51
CA ARG A 100 3.84 31.21 -6.72
C ARG A 100 2.95 30.80 -7.91
N GLU A 101 2.93 31.63 -8.94
CA GLU A 101 2.30 31.31 -10.22
C GLU A 101 3.26 30.55 -11.15
N PRO A 102 2.74 29.76 -12.12
CA PRO A 102 3.56 29.11 -13.15
C PRO A 102 4.44 30.10 -13.94
N LEU A 103 5.75 29.83 -13.96
CA LEU A 103 6.76 30.72 -14.56
C LEU A 103 6.99 30.46 -16.06
N ASP A 104 6.70 29.26 -16.54
CA ASP A 104 6.87 28.88 -17.95
C ASP A 104 5.55 28.46 -18.62
N ASP A 105 5.57 28.37 -19.94
CA ASP A 105 4.38 28.10 -20.74
C ASP A 105 3.86 26.67 -20.58
N LEU A 106 4.75 25.71 -20.29
CA LEU A 106 4.36 24.32 -20.04
C LEU A 106 3.50 24.23 -18.78
N HIS A 107 3.95 24.80 -17.65
CA HIS A 107 3.20 24.75 -16.40
C HIS A 107 1.92 25.59 -16.47
N ARG A 108 1.90 26.70 -17.22
CA ARG A 108 0.64 27.44 -17.51
C ARG A 108 -0.34 26.61 -18.31
N GLN A 109 0.14 25.86 -19.31
CA GLN A 109 -0.69 24.94 -20.08
C GLN A 109 -1.25 23.83 -19.19
N LEU A 110 -0.40 23.15 -18.41
CA LEU A 110 -0.82 22.09 -17.49
C LEU A 110 -1.87 22.58 -16.49
N LEU A 111 -1.70 23.78 -15.92
CA LEU A 111 -2.70 24.39 -15.04
C LEU A 111 -4.05 24.57 -15.75
N ARG A 112 -4.05 25.09 -16.98
CA ARG A 112 -5.29 25.26 -17.77
C ARG A 112 -5.97 23.92 -18.05
N GLU A 113 -5.20 22.91 -18.44
CA GLU A 113 -5.72 21.55 -18.71
C GLU A 113 -6.33 20.94 -17.45
N ARG A 114 -5.67 21.05 -16.30
CA ARG A 114 -6.20 20.59 -15.00
C ARG A 114 -7.49 21.31 -14.61
N ILE A 115 -7.57 22.63 -14.78
CA ILE A 115 -8.81 23.39 -14.54
C ILE A 115 -9.95 22.88 -15.42
N VAL A 116 -9.71 22.71 -16.73
CA VAL A 116 -10.72 22.19 -17.65
C VAL A 116 -11.22 20.81 -17.24
N ASN A 117 -10.30 19.93 -16.81
CA ASN A 117 -10.63 18.54 -16.47
C ASN A 117 -11.31 18.40 -15.11
N PHE A 118 -10.89 19.18 -14.11
CA PHE A 118 -11.25 18.92 -12.72
C PHE A 118 -12.05 20.02 -12.04
N ALA A 119 -11.95 21.28 -12.50
CA ALA A 119 -12.69 22.42 -11.95
C ALA A 119 -13.12 23.40 -13.06
N PRO A 120 -13.90 22.95 -14.05
CA PRO A 120 -14.21 23.75 -15.24
C PRO A 120 -14.88 25.07 -14.86
N GLY A 121 -14.31 26.17 -15.35
CA GLY A 121 -14.78 27.53 -15.09
C GLY A 121 -14.22 28.18 -13.82
N SER A 122 -13.38 27.48 -13.05
CA SER A 122 -12.70 28.10 -11.90
C SER A 122 -11.69 29.17 -12.35
N THR A 123 -11.78 30.34 -11.73
CA THR A 123 -10.80 31.44 -11.88
C THR A 123 -9.87 31.58 -10.68
N ASP A 124 -10.10 30.79 -9.63
CA ASP A 124 -9.47 30.98 -8.32
C ASP A 124 -8.19 30.14 -8.16
N ILE A 125 -7.92 29.23 -9.10
CA ILE A 125 -6.77 28.32 -9.08
C ILE A 125 -5.70 28.90 -10.01
N THR A 126 -4.75 29.65 -9.46
CA THR A 126 -3.70 30.33 -10.23
C THR A 126 -2.28 29.91 -9.88
N THR A 127 -2.08 29.25 -8.74
CA THR A 127 -0.75 28.97 -8.20
C THR A 127 -0.28 27.54 -8.50
N VAL A 128 1.03 27.32 -8.43
CA VAL A 128 1.65 26.00 -8.66
C VAL A 128 1.11 24.97 -7.66
N TYR A 129 1.03 25.33 -6.38
CA TYR A 129 0.50 24.43 -5.34
C TYR A 129 -0.98 24.11 -5.57
N ALA A 130 -1.81 25.11 -5.85
CA ALA A 130 -3.23 24.88 -6.14
C ALA A 130 -3.44 24.02 -7.40
N SER A 131 -2.55 24.16 -8.40
CA SER A 131 -2.54 23.29 -9.58
C SER A 131 -2.26 21.83 -9.24
N ILE A 132 -1.25 21.58 -8.41
CA ILE A 132 -0.86 20.22 -7.96
C ILE A 132 -1.98 19.61 -7.12
N GLU A 133 -2.56 20.38 -6.20
CA GLU A 133 -3.69 19.93 -5.38
C GLU A 133 -4.90 19.56 -6.22
N LEU A 134 -5.20 20.34 -7.27
CA LEU A 134 -6.28 20.04 -8.19
C LEU A 134 -6.02 18.76 -8.98
N ASP A 135 -4.79 18.53 -9.40
CA ASP A 135 -4.37 17.33 -10.15
C ASP A 135 -4.47 16.07 -9.29
N ASP A 136 -3.85 16.10 -8.11
CA ASP A 136 -3.88 15.00 -7.14
C ASP A 136 -5.32 14.68 -6.72
N TRP A 137 -6.10 15.71 -6.38
CA TRP A 137 -7.49 15.49 -6.04
C TRP A 137 -8.28 14.94 -7.23
N GLY A 138 -8.11 15.50 -8.42
CA GLY A 138 -8.78 15.03 -9.64
C GLY A 138 -8.46 13.59 -10.00
N ALA A 139 -7.20 13.17 -9.82
CA ALA A 139 -6.72 11.84 -10.14
C ALA A 139 -7.16 10.75 -9.14
N PHE A 140 -7.39 11.10 -7.87
CA PHE A 140 -7.63 10.12 -6.79
C PHE A 140 -8.99 10.27 -6.06
N ARG A 141 -9.81 11.30 -6.35
CA ARG A 141 -11.11 11.51 -5.68
C ARG A 141 -12.19 10.49 -6.03
N ASP A 142 -12.06 9.83 -7.18
CA ASP A 142 -13.06 8.89 -7.70
C ASP A 142 -12.47 7.48 -7.67
N GLU A 143 -13.28 6.49 -7.29
CA GLU A 143 -12.90 5.07 -7.27
C GLU A 143 -13.86 4.28 -8.16
N ASP A 144 -13.34 3.27 -8.88
CA ASP A 144 -14.17 2.37 -9.68
C ASP A 144 -14.22 0.97 -9.08
N LEU A 145 -15.17 0.77 -8.17
CA LEU A 145 -15.36 -0.52 -7.50
C LEU A 145 -16.12 -1.53 -8.36
N THR A 146 -16.39 -1.21 -9.63
CA THR A 146 -16.88 -2.17 -10.63
C THR A 146 -15.74 -2.90 -11.33
N THR A 147 -14.52 -2.36 -11.27
CA THR A 147 -13.32 -2.91 -11.92
C THR A 147 -12.28 -3.47 -10.95
N GLY A 148 -12.41 -3.16 -9.66
CA GLY A 148 -11.54 -3.72 -8.63
C GLY A 148 -12.16 -3.61 -7.23
N PRO A 149 -11.66 -4.36 -6.25
CA PRO A 149 -12.17 -4.28 -4.89
C PRO A 149 -11.62 -3.05 -4.15
N PRO A 150 -12.36 -2.49 -3.18
CA PRO A 150 -11.80 -1.50 -2.28
C PRO A 150 -10.71 -2.16 -1.42
N ARG A 151 -9.84 -1.36 -0.82
CA ARG A 151 -8.71 -1.84 -0.01
C ARG A 151 -9.14 -2.82 1.09
N THR A 152 -8.21 -3.65 1.56
CA THR A 152 -8.50 -4.64 2.61
C THR A 152 -9.07 -3.97 3.86
N ALA A 153 -10.01 -4.65 4.50
CA ALA A 153 -10.61 -4.18 5.75
C ALA A 153 -9.59 -4.14 6.90
N PHE A 154 -8.42 -4.78 6.76
CA PHE A 154 -7.36 -4.76 7.76
C PHE A 154 -6.55 -3.46 7.78
N LEU A 155 -6.60 -2.62 6.73
CA LEU A 155 -5.83 -1.38 6.69
C LEU A 155 -6.29 -0.40 7.76
N ARG A 156 -5.31 0.23 8.42
CA ARG A 156 -5.47 1.21 9.51
C ARG A 156 -4.95 2.60 9.15
N THR A 157 -4.72 2.85 7.86
CA THR A 157 -4.11 4.10 7.37
C THR A 157 -4.97 5.33 7.65
N VAL A 158 -6.29 5.17 7.76
CA VAL A 158 -7.21 6.24 8.16
C VAL A 158 -7.48 6.18 9.66
N ALA A 159 -6.90 7.13 10.40
CA ALA A 159 -7.09 7.33 11.84
C ALA A 159 -6.81 6.10 12.73
N GLY A 160 -6.01 5.14 12.26
CA GLY A 160 -5.73 3.90 12.98
C GLY A 160 -6.88 2.89 12.96
N ILE A 161 -7.98 3.16 12.25
CA ILE A 161 -9.22 2.37 12.30
C ILE A 161 -9.25 1.35 11.16
N VAL A 162 -9.40 0.07 11.51
CA VAL A 162 -9.61 -1.00 10.52
C VAL A 162 -10.91 -0.77 9.76
N GLY A 163 -10.87 -0.94 8.44
CA GLY A 163 -12.02 -0.78 7.56
C GLY A 163 -12.36 0.67 7.19
N ALA A 164 -11.74 1.67 7.82
CA ALA A 164 -11.99 3.08 7.48
C ALA A 164 -11.45 3.44 6.08
N ALA A 165 -10.27 2.93 5.71
CA ALA A 165 -9.72 3.10 4.36
C ALA A 165 -10.63 2.45 3.29
N ARG A 166 -11.11 1.23 3.57
CA ARG A 166 -12.09 0.52 2.73
C ARG A 166 -13.40 1.31 2.60
N MET A 167 -13.89 1.89 3.69
CA MET A 167 -15.08 2.74 3.69
C MET A 167 -14.88 4.02 2.88
N ALA A 168 -13.68 4.62 2.92
CA ALA A 168 -13.32 5.78 2.10
C ALA A 168 -13.35 5.44 0.59
N ASP A 169 -12.81 4.28 0.20
CA ASP A 169 -12.87 3.83 -1.19
C ASP A 169 -14.32 3.63 -1.65
N LYS A 170 -15.16 3.07 -0.78
CA LYS A 170 -16.60 2.90 -1.04
C LYS A 170 -17.37 4.22 -1.10
N ALA A 171 -17.01 5.20 -0.27
CA ALA A 171 -17.55 6.55 -0.36
C ALA A 171 -17.23 7.19 -1.72
N ARG A 172 -15.95 7.17 -2.12
CA ARG A 172 -15.49 7.69 -3.42
C ARG A 172 -16.16 6.95 -4.58
N GLY A 173 -16.26 5.62 -4.51
CA GLY A 173 -16.95 4.80 -5.52
C GLY A 173 -18.45 5.09 -5.59
N ARG A 174 -19.13 5.24 -4.46
CA ARG A 174 -20.54 5.66 -4.42
C ARG A 174 -20.75 7.01 -5.06
N ARG A 175 -19.92 7.99 -4.71
CA ARG A 175 -20.00 9.35 -5.25
C ARG A 175 -19.73 9.41 -6.75
N ALA A 176 -18.81 8.59 -7.24
CA ALA A 176 -18.53 8.44 -8.66
C ALA A 176 -19.59 7.61 -9.43
N GLY A 177 -20.62 7.07 -8.75
CA GLY A 177 -21.62 6.19 -9.36
C GLY A 177 -21.08 4.79 -9.72
N LYS A 178 -19.97 4.39 -9.11
CA LYS A 178 -19.18 3.19 -9.41
C LYS A 178 -18.96 2.31 -8.16
N LEU A 179 -19.94 2.27 -7.26
CA LEU A 179 -19.88 1.43 -6.04
C LEU A 179 -19.88 -0.07 -6.34
N GLY A 180 -20.43 -0.48 -7.49
CA GLY A 180 -20.56 -1.90 -7.84
C GLY A 180 -21.50 -2.65 -6.89
N ALA A 181 -21.13 -3.89 -6.54
CA ALA A 181 -21.91 -4.75 -5.65
C ALA A 181 -21.72 -4.44 -4.15
N TYR A 182 -20.87 -3.48 -3.81
CA TYR A 182 -20.58 -3.13 -2.42
C TYR A 182 -21.72 -2.34 -1.77
N LYS A 183 -21.85 -2.48 -0.45
CA LYS A 183 -22.80 -1.71 0.38
C LYS A 183 -22.04 -0.62 1.12
N TYR A 184 -22.54 0.60 1.17
CA TYR A 184 -21.88 1.73 1.85
C TYR A 184 -22.70 2.23 3.06
N GLY A 185 -22.01 2.72 4.08
CA GLY A 185 -22.62 3.40 5.22
C GLY A 185 -23.54 2.49 6.01
N ASN A 186 -24.79 2.92 6.27
CA ASN A 186 -25.71 2.19 7.14
C ASN A 186 -26.11 0.79 6.64
N ASP A 187 -25.92 0.50 5.35
CA ASP A 187 -26.17 -0.80 4.72
C ASP A 187 -25.02 -1.81 4.93
N SER A 188 -23.87 -1.35 5.43
CA SER A 188 -22.69 -2.16 5.76
C SER A 188 -22.49 -2.21 7.27
N TYR A 189 -22.33 -3.41 7.84
CA TYR A 189 -22.09 -3.58 9.28
C TYR A 189 -20.81 -2.86 9.74
N VAL A 190 -19.73 -2.98 8.95
CA VAL A 190 -18.42 -2.39 9.25
C VAL A 190 -18.54 -0.87 9.23
N ASP A 191 -18.99 -0.30 8.11
CA ASP A 191 -19.13 1.14 7.93
C ASP A 191 -20.02 1.76 8.99
N ARG A 192 -21.21 1.18 9.22
CA ARG A 192 -22.14 1.66 10.25
C ARG A 192 -21.49 1.67 11.64
N THR A 193 -20.75 0.62 12.00
CA THR A 193 -20.09 0.54 13.30
C THR A 193 -19.00 1.61 13.45
N ILE A 194 -18.26 1.92 12.37
CA ILE A 194 -17.26 2.99 12.36
C ILE A 194 -17.94 4.35 12.45
N LEU A 195 -18.98 4.60 11.66
CA LEU A 195 -19.73 5.87 11.67
C LEU A 195 -20.38 6.15 13.03
N GLU A 196 -20.98 5.13 13.66
CA GLU A 196 -21.53 5.20 15.02
C GLU A 196 -20.44 5.51 16.06
N PHE A 197 -19.27 4.88 15.94
CA PHE A 197 -18.14 5.15 16.83
C PHE A 197 -17.61 6.59 16.67
N LEU A 198 -17.53 7.08 15.43
CA LEU A 198 -17.05 8.42 15.14
C LEU A 198 -18.10 9.51 15.44
N GLY A 199 -19.38 9.15 15.53
CA GLY A 199 -20.48 10.12 15.62
C GLY A 199 -20.65 10.94 14.33
N ILE A 200 -20.23 10.40 13.19
CA ILE A 200 -20.23 11.08 11.89
C ILE A 200 -21.31 10.46 10.99
N SER A 201 -22.05 11.30 10.24
CA SER A 201 -23.02 10.80 9.28
C SER A 201 -22.33 10.17 8.06
N GLN A 202 -22.98 9.21 7.40
CA GLN A 202 -22.42 8.62 6.18
C GLN A 202 -22.23 9.67 5.05
N GLN A 203 -23.01 10.75 5.05
CA GLN A 203 -22.89 11.84 4.08
C GLN A 203 -21.67 12.72 4.36
N ASP A 204 -21.44 13.06 5.63
CA ASP A 204 -20.27 13.87 6.01
C ASP A 204 -18.98 13.09 5.78
N PHE A 205 -18.95 11.80 6.11
CA PHE A 205 -17.81 10.94 5.80
C PHE A 205 -17.61 10.80 4.28
N GLU A 206 -18.69 10.70 3.48
CA GLU A 206 -18.58 10.61 2.02
C GLU A 206 -17.97 11.88 1.42
N GLU A 207 -18.41 13.06 1.87
CA GLU A 207 -17.83 14.35 1.49
C GLU A 207 -16.36 14.45 1.90
N ALA A 208 -16.03 14.05 3.13
CA ALA A 208 -14.67 14.10 3.64
C ALA A 208 -13.73 13.17 2.86
N ALA A 209 -14.14 11.94 2.59
CA ALA A 209 -13.34 10.97 1.83
C ALA A 209 -13.11 11.41 0.38
N TRP A 210 -14.09 12.11 -0.23
CA TRP A 210 -13.94 12.65 -1.58
C TRP A 210 -13.07 13.91 -1.62
N ARG A 211 -13.14 14.75 -0.58
CA ARG A 211 -12.27 15.92 -0.47
C ARG A 211 -10.84 15.54 -0.15
N ASN A 212 -10.62 14.51 0.66
CA ASN A 212 -9.33 14.10 1.18
C ASN A 212 -8.98 12.69 0.70
N PRO A 213 -8.49 12.54 -0.55
CA PRO A 213 -8.06 11.25 -1.07
C PRO A 213 -6.81 10.69 -0.38
N ASN A 214 -6.02 11.54 0.28
CA ASN A 214 -4.92 11.13 1.16
C ASN A 214 -5.49 10.70 2.53
N ASP A 215 -5.13 9.49 2.98
CA ASP A 215 -5.64 8.89 4.21
C ASP A 215 -5.24 9.69 5.47
N THR A 216 -4.06 10.32 5.47
CA THR A 216 -3.59 11.16 6.59
C THR A 216 -4.43 12.42 6.69
N GLU A 217 -4.76 13.10 5.59
CA GLU A 217 -5.65 14.28 5.61
C GLU A 217 -7.09 13.89 5.99
N LEU A 218 -7.56 12.71 5.58
CA LEU A 218 -8.85 12.20 6.03
C LEU A 218 -8.83 11.95 7.55
N ALA A 219 -7.74 11.42 8.09
CA ALA A 219 -7.56 11.24 9.53
C ALA A 219 -7.48 12.58 10.29
N GLU A 220 -6.78 13.58 9.74
CA GLU A 220 -6.75 14.96 10.26
C GLU A 220 -8.17 15.54 10.32
N TRP A 221 -8.98 15.37 9.26
CA TRP A 221 -10.37 15.81 9.23
C TRP A 221 -11.23 15.09 10.29
N ILE A 222 -11.09 13.77 10.44
CA ILE A 222 -11.81 13.00 11.48
C ILE A 222 -11.45 13.52 12.88
N SER A 223 -10.17 13.84 13.11
CA SER A 223 -9.67 14.32 14.40
C SER A 223 -10.21 15.71 14.77
N GLN A 224 -10.71 16.48 13.79
CA GLN A 224 -11.43 17.73 14.03
C GLN A 224 -12.89 17.50 14.44
N GLN A 225 -13.48 16.34 14.09
CA GLN A 225 -14.85 15.99 14.47
C GLN A 225 -14.93 15.45 15.90
N MET A 226 -13.90 14.72 16.34
CA MET A 226 -13.84 14.18 17.69
C MET A 226 -12.40 13.92 18.17
N THR A 227 -12.23 13.86 19.49
CA THR A 227 -10.99 13.34 20.09
C THR A 227 -10.98 11.81 20.08
N LEU A 228 -10.11 11.23 19.26
CA LEU A 228 -9.82 9.80 19.28
C LEU A 228 -8.77 9.47 20.34
N THR A 229 -8.95 8.35 21.03
CA THR A 229 -7.91 7.80 21.92
C THR A 229 -7.40 6.47 21.35
N PRO A 230 -6.09 6.17 21.46
CA PRO A 230 -5.55 4.89 20.99
C PRO A 230 -6.27 3.68 21.58
N GLY A 231 -6.65 3.75 22.87
CA GLY A 231 -7.41 2.69 23.54
C GLY A 231 -8.81 2.46 22.95
N ALA A 232 -9.55 3.54 22.64
CA ALA A 232 -10.87 3.42 22.03
C ALA A 232 -10.80 2.85 20.60
N VAL A 233 -9.81 3.29 19.81
CA VAL A 233 -9.56 2.75 18.47
C VAL A 233 -9.16 1.27 18.53
N SER A 234 -8.29 0.89 19.47
CA SER A 234 -7.90 -0.51 19.69
C SER A 234 -9.11 -1.41 20.00
N VAL A 235 -10.04 -0.96 20.85
CA VAL A 235 -11.25 -1.71 21.18
C VAL A 235 -12.16 -1.87 19.95
N LEU A 236 -12.33 -0.80 19.16
CA LEU A 236 -13.09 -0.86 17.90
C LEU A 236 -12.45 -1.86 16.92
N ASN A 237 -11.13 -1.77 16.73
CA ASN A 237 -10.39 -2.64 15.82
C ASN A 237 -10.52 -4.10 16.23
N GLU A 238 -10.36 -4.42 17.51
CA GLU A 238 -10.54 -5.78 18.02
C GLU A 238 -11.96 -6.31 17.77
N LYS A 239 -12.98 -5.48 18.01
CA LYS A 239 -14.38 -5.84 17.73
C LYS A 239 -14.59 -6.17 16.25
N LEU A 240 -14.10 -5.33 15.34
CA LEU A 240 -14.31 -5.50 13.90
C LEU A 240 -13.50 -6.67 13.34
N THR A 241 -12.21 -6.77 13.68
CA THR A 241 -11.29 -7.82 13.21
C THR A 241 -11.74 -9.22 13.64
N ARG A 242 -12.27 -9.37 14.86
CA ARG A 242 -12.78 -10.66 15.37
C ARG A 242 -14.21 -10.98 14.94
N HIS A 243 -14.89 -10.07 14.25
CA HIS A 243 -16.27 -10.32 13.84
C HIS A 243 -16.33 -11.51 12.87
N GLY A 244 -17.12 -12.54 13.23
CA GLY A 244 -17.07 -13.82 12.52
C GLY A 244 -17.84 -14.95 13.19
N ILE A 245 -17.36 -16.19 12.99
CA ILE A 245 -18.04 -17.41 13.43
C ILE A 245 -18.15 -17.54 14.95
N THR A 246 -17.31 -16.86 15.72
CA THR A 246 -17.35 -16.85 17.18
C THR A 246 -18.12 -15.65 17.74
N THR A 247 -18.61 -14.75 16.87
CA THR A 247 -19.46 -13.64 17.31
C THR A 247 -20.86 -14.18 17.63
N PRO A 248 -21.38 -13.97 18.86
CA PRO A 248 -22.72 -14.43 19.23
C PRO A 248 -23.79 -13.97 18.24
N GLY A 249 -24.58 -14.91 17.72
CA GLY A 249 -25.68 -14.64 16.78
C GLY A 249 -25.27 -14.47 15.32
N SER A 250 -23.97 -14.56 15.01
CA SER A 250 -23.47 -14.46 13.62
C SER A 250 -23.16 -15.82 12.99
N GLU A 251 -23.20 -16.92 13.75
CA GLU A 251 -22.61 -18.20 13.38
C GLU A 251 -23.28 -18.82 12.14
N GLY A 252 -24.61 -18.74 12.06
CA GLY A 252 -25.38 -19.26 10.93
C GLY A 252 -25.16 -18.45 9.65
N ALA A 253 -25.22 -17.12 9.75
CA ALA A 253 -24.99 -16.23 8.62
C ALA A 253 -23.54 -16.33 8.10
N PHE A 254 -22.58 -16.42 9.02
CA PHE A 254 -21.17 -16.58 8.69
C PHE A 254 -20.91 -17.90 7.96
N ARG A 255 -21.41 -19.03 8.48
CA ARG A 255 -21.24 -20.35 7.82
C ARG A 255 -21.82 -20.33 6.42
N LYS A 256 -23.05 -19.83 6.27
CA LYS A 256 -23.69 -19.69 4.96
C LYS A 256 -22.81 -18.88 3.99
N ARG A 257 -22.31 -17.71 4.42
CA ARG A 257 -21.47 -16.88 3.55
C ARG A 257 -20.12 -17.54 3.23
N ARG A 258 -19.50 -18.23 4.19
CA ARG A 258 -18.27 -18.99 3.94
C ARG A 258 -18.49 -20.09 2.92
N ASP A 259 -19.61 -20.81 3.01
CA ASP A 259 -19.92 -21.89 2.07
C ASP A 259 -20.20 -21.34 0.64
N GLU A 260 -20.65 -20.09 0.52
CA GLU A 260 -20.80 -19.38 -0.76
C GLU A 260 -19.45 -18.91 -1.34
N VAL A 261 -18.53 -18.41 -0.50
CA VAL A 261 -17.29 -17.75 -0.93
C VAL A 261 -16.12 -18.73 -1.02
N CYS A 262 -15.96 -19.57 -0.01
CA CYS A 262 -14.79 -20.42 0.19
C CYS A 262 -15.13 -21.71 0.96
N PRO A 263 -15.98 -22.60 0.39
CA PRO A 263 -16.49 -23.78 1.09
C PRO A 263 -15.41 -24.74 1.59
N GLU A 264 -14.28 -24.82 0.89
CA GLU A 264 -13.15 -25.71 1.21
C GLU A 264 -12.18 -25.10 2.25
N ARG A 265 -12.52 -23.96 2.86
CA ARG A 265 -11.62 -23.18 3.74
C ARG A 265 -12.17 -23.08 5.17
N PRO A 266 -12.27 -24.19 5.93
CA PRO A 266 -12.86 -24.20 7.27
C PRO A 266 -12.09 -23.36 8.30
N GLU A 267 -10.82 -23.06 8.04
CA GLU A 267 -9.96 -22.19 8.84
C GLU A 267 -10.35 -20.71 8.77
N VAL A 268 -11.15 -20.30 7.78
CA VAL A 268 -11.69 -18.94 7.68
C VAL A 268 -12.78 -18.75 8.73
N THR A 269 -12.47 -17.94 9.75
CA THR A 269 -13.33 -17.74 10.93
C THR A 269 -13.79 -16.30 11.14
N THR A 270 -13.24 -15.31 10.41
CA THR A 270 -13.62 -13.90 10.50
C THR A 270 -14.03 -13.32 9.15
N TYR A 271 -14.91 -12.32 9.17
CA TYR A 271 -15.45 -11.72 7.95
C TYR A 271 -14.37 -10.99 7.15
N PHE A 272 -13.38 -10.36 7.79
CA PHE A 272 -12.33 -9.65 7.06
C PHE A 272 -11.49 -10.60 6.20
N VAL A 273 -11.10 -11.77 6.72
CA VAL A 273 -10.40 -12.78 5.92
C VAL A 273 -11.27 -13.27 4.78
N MET A 274 -12.56 -13.48 5.03
CA MET A 274 -13.52 -13.88 4.00
C MET A 274 -13.71 -12.80 2.92
N MET A 275 -13.73 -11.52 3.30
CA MET A 275 -13.83 -10.38 2.38
C MET A 275 -12.62 -10.31 1.46
N ASP A 276 -11.41 -10.52 1.97
CA ASP A 276 -10.21 -10.54 1.13
C ASP A 276 -10.25 -11.68 0.10
N ILE A 277 -10.72 -12.86 0.49
CA ILE A 277 -10.89 -14.02 -0.42
C ILE A 277 -11.97 -13.72 -1.47
N ASP A 278 -13.11 -13.19 -1.05
CA ASP A 278 -14.24 -12.85 -1.91
C ASP A 278 -13.87 -11.75 -2.92
N ASP A 279 -13.12 -10.74 -2.48
CA ASP A 279 -12.59 -9.67 -3.32
C ASP A 279 -11.62 -10.24 -4.38
N GLU A 280 -10.63 -11.05 -3.99
CA GLU A 280 -9.71 -11.68 -4.96
C GLU A 280 -10.47 -12.56 -5.97
N ALA A 281 -11.42 -13.39 -5.50
CA ALA A 281 -12.18 -14.31 -6.33
C ALA A 281 -13.15 -13.58 -7.28
N SER A 282 -13.84 -12.54 -6.82
CA SER A 282 -14.83 -11.79 -7.60
C SER A 282 -14.22 -11.06 -8.79
N PHE A 283 -12.96 -10.63 -8.65
CA PHE A 283 -12.23 -9.91 -9.71
C PHE A 283 -11.20 -10.78 -10.43
N GLY A 284 -11.01 -12.04 -10.02
CA GLY A 284 -10.02 -12.94 -10.61
C GLY A 284 -8.59 -12.43 -10.47
N ILE A 285 -8.26 -11.78 -9.35
CA ILE A 285 -6.96 -11.16 -9.10
C ILE A 285 -6.20 -11.89 -7.99
N VAL A 286 -4.88 -11.71 -8.00
CA VAL A 286 -4.03 -11.94 -6.83
C VAL A 286 -3.65 -10.58 -6.27
N ASP A 287 -3.91 -10.35 -4.98
CA ASP A 287 -3.61 -9.08 -4.30
C ASP A 287 -2.67 -9.28 -3.12
N LEU A 288 -1.39 -8.96 -3.33
CA LEU A 288 -0.34 -9.16 -2.32
C LEU A 288 -0.37 -8.11 -1.21
N ASN A 289 -1.23 -7.09 -1.31
CA ASN A 289 -1.51 -6.20 -0.19
C ASN A 289 -2.41 -6.85 0.88
N ARG A 290 -3.04 -8.00 0.56
CA ARG A 290 -3.96 -8.72 1.47
C ARG A 290 -3.33 -9.96 2.10
N ARG A 291 -2.32 -10.52 1.44
CA ARG A 291 -1.64 -11.74 1.85
C ARG A 291 -0.27 -11.85 1.19
N PRO A 292 0.68 -12.57 1.80
CA PRO A 292 1.89 -12.92 1.10
C PRO A 292 1.60 -13.83 -0.11
N PRO A 293 2.49 -13.86 -1.12
CA PRO A 293 2.47 -14.91 -2.12
C PRO A 293 2.82 -16.25 -1.46
N ARG A 294 2.55 -17.36 -2.15
CA ARG A 294 2.83 -18.71 -1.63
C ARG A 294 4.27 -18.86 -1.14
N SER A 295 4.44 -19.79 -0.20
CA SER A 295 5.71 -20.01 0.50
C SER A 295 6.87 -20.14 -0.50
N PRO A 296 8.06 -19.59 -0.21
CA PRO A 296 9.23 -19.85 -1.03
C PRO A 296 9.55 -21.37 -1.10
N PHE A 297 9.15 -22.15 -0.08
CA PHE A 297 9.32 -23.60 -0.03
C PHE A 297 8.18 -24.41 -0.68
N ASP A 298 7.21 -23.75 -1.32
CA ASP A 298 6.16 -24.45 -2.06
C ASP A 298 6.74 -25.03 -3.36
N ASN A 299 6.73 -26.36 -3.48
CA ASN A 299 7.11 -27.12 -4.68
C ASN A 299 5.94 -27.89 -5.30
N SER A 300 4.70 -27.57 -4.93
CA SER A 300 3.50 -28.23 -5.45
C SER A 300 3.36 -28.07 -6.97
N LEU A 301 3.93 -27.01 -7.53
CA LEU A 301 3.92 -26.73 -8.96
C LEU A 301 5.24 -27.16 -9.61
N GLY A 302 5.19 -28.24 -10.39
CA GLY A 302 6.34 -28.72 -11.17
C GLY A 302 7.55 -29.17 -10.34
N GLY A 303 7.41 -29.33 -9.02
CA GLY A 303 8.49 -29.73 -8.11
C GLY A 303 9.50 -28.61 -7.79
N ALA A 304 9.36 -27.41 -8.33
CA ALA A 304 10.35 -26.33 -8.20
C ALA A 304 9.96 -25.32 -7.10
N TYR A 305 10.85 -25.10 -6.14
CA TYR A 305 10.69 -24.05 -5.12
C TYR A 305 10.64 -22.66 -5.75
N GLY A 306 9.80 -21.79 -5.17
CA GLY A 306 9.62 -20.43 -5.65
C GLY A 306 8.77 -20.28 -6.91
N LEU A 307 8.42 -21.35 -7.65
CA LEU A 307 7.59 -21.23 -8.85
C LEU A 307 6.18 -20.74 -8.52
N ALA A 308 5.51 -21.36 -7.54
CA ALA A 308 4.19 -20.95 -7.08
C ALA A 308 4.19 -19.49 -6.58
N ARG A 309 5.23 -19.10 -5.84
CA ARG A 309 5.46 -17.73 -5.39
C ARG A 309 5.60 -16.75 -6.57
N MET A 310 6.40 -17.10 -7.58
CA MET A 310 6.63 -16.26 -8.76
C MET A 310 5.36 -16.13 -9.62
N ILE A 311 4.54 -17.18 -9.71
CA ILE A 311 3.22 -17.12 -10.35
C ILE A 311 2.33 -16.10 -9.63
N ASP A 312 2.22 -16.17 -8.30
CA ASP A 312 1.41 -15.23 -7.52
C ASP A 312 1.87 -13.78 -7.72
N LYS A 313 3.19 -13.55 -7.67
CA LYS A 313 3.78 -12.23 -7.89
C LYS A 313 3.56 -11.72 -9.31
N GLY A 314 3.69 -12.58 -10.32
CA GLY A 314 3.41 -12.21 -11.70
C GLY A 314 1.94 -11.88 -11.93
N ARG A 315 1.01 -12.62 -11.31
CA ARG A 315 -0.43 -12.32 -11.33
C ARG A 315 -0.74 -10.98 -10.69
N ALA A 316 -0.12 -10.72 -9.54
CA ALA A 316 -0.25 -9.47 -8.82
C ALA A 316 0.34 -8.29 -9.61
N GLN A 317 1.48 -8.47 -10.27
CA GLN A 317 2.06 -7.47 -11.16
C GLN A 317 1.11 -7.14 -12.31
N ILE A 318 0.52 -8.16 -12.96
CA ILE A 318 -0.42 -7.98 -14.07
C ILE A 318 -1.67 -7.21 -13.62
N SER A 319 -2.15 -7.46 -12.40
CA SER A 319 -3.34 -6.79 -11.85
C SER A 319 -3.04 -5.46 -11.16
N GLY A 320 -1.77 -5.06 -10.98
CA GLY A 320 -1.40 -3.84 -10.24
C GLY A 320 -1.49 -3.97 -8.72
N HIS A 321 -1.33 -5.18 -8.17
CA HIS A 321 -1.47 -5.47 -6.75
C HIS A 321 -0.24 -6.20 -6.15
N VAL A 322 0.96 -5.93 -6.68
CA VAL A 322 2.21 -6.57 -6.22
C VAL A 322 2.61 -6.13 -4.80
N GLY A 323 2.14 -4.97 -4.34
CA GLY A 323 2.46 -4.43 -3.01
C GLY A 323 3.96 -4.23 -2.84
N ALA A 324 4.49 -4.55 -1.66
CA ALA A 324 5.92 -4.42 -1.34
C ALA A 324 6.81 -5.55 -1.92
N TYR A 325 6.26 -6.42 -2.79
CA TYR A 325 7.03 -7.52 -3.37
C TYR A 325 7.65 -7.13 -4.71
N TRP A 326 8.89 -7.56 -4.95
CA TRP A 326 9.56 -7.39 -6.25
C TRP A 326 9.30 -8.57 -7.18
N PHE A 327 9.03 -8.35 -8.46
CA PHE A 327 8.81 -9.41 -9.46
C PHE A 327 9.88 -9.41 -10.56
N GLY A 328 10.19 -10.58 -11.12
CA GLY A 328 11.08 -10.68 -12.28
C GLY A 328 12.53 -10.35 -11.94
N ASP A 329 13.16 -9.45 -12.69
CA ASP A 329 14.60 -9.15 -12.54
C ASP A 329 14.96 -8.48 -11.20
N ASP A 330 14.01 -7.76 -10.61
CA ASP A 330 14.18 -7.13 -9.30
C ASP A 330 14.21 -8.16 -8.16
N SER A 331 13.73 -9.39 -8.40
CA SER A 331 13.73 -10.45 -7.41
C SER A 331 14.87 -11.45 -7.60
N GLY A 332 15.71 -11.60 -6.57
CA GLY A 332 16.80 -12.60 -6.58
C GLY A 332 16.33 -14.06 -6.71
N PHE A 333 15.11 -14.38 -6.28
CA PHE A 333 14.53 -15.71 -6.46
C PHE A 333 13.95 -15.89 -7.86
N ASP A 334 13.17 -14.92 -8.35
CA ASP A 334 12.53 -15.04 -9.67
C ASP A 334 13.58 -15.15 -10.77
N ARG A 335 14.68 -14.37 -10.72
CA ARG A 335 15.82 -14.52 -11.65
C ARG A 335 16.36 -15.96 -11.72
N ARG A 336 16.38 -16.68 -10.60
CA ARG A 336 16.85 -18.07 -10.54
C ARG A 336 15.82 -19.03 -11.14
N VAL A 337 14.54 -18.83 -10.85
CA VAL A 337 13.43 -19.61 -11.43
C VAL A 337 13.37 -19.39 -12.94
N LEU A 338 13.41 -18.14 -13.41
CA LEU A 338 13.45 -17.77 -14.83
C LEU A 338 14.64 -18.40 -15.55
N LYS A 339 15.83 -18.41 -14.93
CA LYS A 339 17.00 -19.10 -15.48
C LYS A 339 16.80 -20.62 -15.58
N LEU A 340 16.18 -21.26 -14.60
CA LEU A 340 15.84 -22.70 -14.66
C LEU A 340 14.91 -22.99 -15.85
N LEU A 341 13.92 -22.13 -16.06
CA LEU A 341 12.90 -22.25 -17.10
C LEU A 341 13.39 -21.81 -18.49
N GLY A 342 14.48 -21.05 -18.57
CA GLY A 342 14.97 -20.44 -19.81
C GLY A 342 13.98 -19.42 -20.38
N LEU A 343 13.40 -18.58 -19.53
CA LEU A 343 12.44 -17.52 -19.89
C LEU A 343 12.94 -16.15 -19.44
N SER A 344 12.56 -15.10 -20.17
CA SER A 344 12.64 -13.72 -19.65
C SER A 344 11.46 -13.41 -18.72
N PRO A 345 11.53 -12.35 -17.90
CA PRO A 345 10.37 -11.87 -17.16
C PRO A 345 9.16 -11.58 -18.05
N GLU A 346 9.38 -10.97 -19.22
CA GLU A 346 8.33 -10.64 -20.19
C GLU A 346 7.65 -11.89 -20.76
N ASP A 347 8.43 -12.87 -21.20
CA ASP A 347 7.90 -14.14 -21.72
C ASP A 347 7.08 -14.89 -20.65
N PHE A 348 7.54 -14.85 -19.39
CA PHE A 348 6.81 -15.44 -18.27
C PHE A 348 5.50 -14.70 -18.01
N THR A 349 5.53 -13.37 -17.97
CA THR A 349 4.33 -12.54 -17.81
C THR A 349 3.32 -12.77 -18.94
N ASP A 350 3.78 -12.89 -20.19
CA ASP A 350 2.89 -13.17 -21.33
C ASP A 350 2.32 -14.59 -21.29
N GLY A 351 3.10 -15.57 -20.80
CA GLY A 351 2.59 -16.90 -20.49
C GLY A 351 1.49 -16.86 -19.42
N LEU A 352 1.69 -16.10 -18.34
CA LEU A 352 0.65 -15.93 -17.32
C LEU A 352 -0.63 -15.34 -17.92
N LYS A 353 -0.56 -14.30 -18.76
CA LYS A 353 -1.75 -13.72 -19.41
C LYS A 353 -2.55 -14.74 -20.24
N GLN A 354 -1.90 -15.77 -20.77
CA GLN A 354 -2.52 -16.78 -21.65
C GLN A 354 -3.08 -18.00 -20.91
N HIS A 355 -2.66 -18.25 -19.67
CA HIS A 355 -3.01 -19.44 -18.89
C HIS A 355 -3.61 -19.03 -17.57
N GLY A 356 -4.89 -19.29 -17.27
CA GLY A 356 -5.57 -18.70 -16.11
C GLY A 356 -5.30 -19.42 -14.78
N THR A 357 -4.92 -20.70 -14.83
CA THR A 357 -4.77 -21.55 -13.65
C THR A 357 -3.35 -22.08 -13.48
N ASP A 358 -2.99 -22.46 -12.25
CA ASP A 358 -1.69 -23.10 -11.97
C ASP A 358 -1.45 -24.35 -12.83
N ALA A 359 -2.49 -25.17 -13.04
CA ALA A 359 -2.41 -26.37 -13.86
C ALA A 359 -2.10 -26.04 -15.33
N GLU A 360 -2.73 -25.00 -15.88
CA GLU A 360 -2.45 -24.53 -17.24
C GLU A 360 -1.04 -23.96 -17.37
N VAL A 361 -0.57 -23.20 -16.37
CA VAL A 361 0.80 -22.66 -16.36
C VAL A 361 1.83 -23.80 -16.31
N VAL A 362 1.65 -24.79 -15.45
CA VAL A 362 2.55 -25.96 -15.38
C VAL A 362 2.52 -26.76 -16.69
N ALA A 363 1.35 -26.94 -17.29
CA ALA A 363 1.23 -27.62 -18.59
C ALA A 363 1.94 -26.84 -19.71
N TRP A 364 1.83 -25.52 -19.74
CA TRP A 364 2.51 -24.65 -20.70
C TRP A 364 4.03 -24.68 -20.55
N LEU A 365 4.53 -24.69 -19.31
CA LEU A 365 5.97 -24.80 -19.05
C LEU A 365 6.53 -26.12 -19.60
N GLY A 366 5.75 -27.21 -19.55
CA GLY A 366 6.01 -28.45 -20.28
C GLY A 366 7.42 -29.00 -20.02
N ASP A 367 8.18 -29.25 -21.10
CA ASP A 367 9.55 -29.79 -21.06
C ASP A 367 10.56 -28.92 -20.30
N ARG A 368 10.22 -27.66 -19.96
CA ARG A 368 11.05 -26.83 -19.06
C ARG A 368 11.09 -27.39 -17.64
N LEU A 369 10.07 -28.15 -17.26
CA LEU A 369 9.93 -28.80 -15.96
C LEU A 369 9.91 -30.34 -16.08
N GLN A 370 9.20 -30.89 -17.07
CA GLN A 370 8.99 -32.33 -17.22
C GLN A 370 10.29 -33.07 -17.58
N GLY A 371 10.54 -34.21 -16.92
CA GLY A 371 11.74 -35.03 -17.18
C GLY A 371 13.05 -34.45 -16.63
N ARG A 372 12.99 -33.39 -15.82
CA ARG A 372 14.14 -32.67 -15.26
C ARG A 372 14.30 -32.83 -13.75
N ASP A 373 13.85 -33.95 -13.19
CA ASP A 373 13.80 -34.18 -11.74
C ASP A 373 15.14 -33.92 -11.03
N ALA A 374 16.25 -34.36 -11.61
CA ALA A 374 17.59 -34.14 -11.05
C ALA A 374 18.01 -32.66 -11.07
N ASP A 375 17.71 -31.94 -12.16
CA ASP A 375 18.00 -30.51 -12.27
C ASP A 375 17.16 -29.70 -11.28
N ILE A 376 15.88 -30.05 -11.13
CA ILE A 376 14.94 -29.40 -10.20
C ILE A 376 15.37 -29.66 -8.75
N ALA A 377 15.78 -30.88 -8.42
CA ALA A 377 16.30 -31.20 -7.09
C ALA A 377 17.59 -30.40 -6.78
N ALA A 378 18.52 -30.31 -7.73
CA ALA A 378 19.73 -29.50 -7.58
C ALA A 378 19.42 -28.01 -7.44
N PHE A 379 18.47 -27.50 -8.23
CA PHE A 379 17.97 -26.13 -8.15
C PHE A 379 17.36 -25.83 -6.78
N ASN A 380 16.48 -26.70 -6.30
CA ASN A 380 15.82 -26.56 -5.00
C ASN A 380 16.85 -26.51 -3.86
N ASN A 381 17.82 -27.42 -3.85
CA ASN A 381 18.90 -27.41 -2.87
C ASN A 381 19.68 -26.09 -2.92
N SER A 382 19.96 -25.58 -4.13
CA SER A 382 20.67 -24.31 -4.30
C SER A 382 19.90 -23.09 -3.76
N LEU A 383 18.57 -23.12 -3.76
CA LEU A 383 17.74 -22.06 -3.15
C LEU A 383 17.70 -22.20 -1.63
N VAL A 384 17.54 -23.43 -1.11
CA VAL A 384 17.48 -23.70 0.34
C VAL A 384 18.78 -23.27 1.02
N GLU A 385 19.92 -23.56 0.39
CA GLU A 385 21.26 -23.21 0.89
C GLU A 385 21.65 -21.75 0.63
N LEU A 386 20.80 -20.96 -0.05
CA LEU A 386 21.14 -19.60 -0.44
C LEU A 386 21.18 -18.66 0.78
N GLY A 387 22.38 -18.51 1.33
CA GLY A 387 22.72 -17.54 2.36
C GLY A 387 23.65 -16.43 1.86
N PRO A 388 24.09 -15.53 2.76
CA PRO A 388 24.88 -14.35 2.40
C PRO A 388 26.33 -14.67 1.97
N GLY A 389 26.81 -15.89 2.24
CA GLY A 389 28.18 -16.32 1.90
C GLY A 389 29.23 -15.36 2.45
N SER A 390 30.21 -14.97 1.64
CA SER A 390 31.23 -13.96 1.99
C SER A 390 30.84 -12.53 1.64
N SER A 391 29.66 -12.30 1.04
CA SER A 391 29.24 -10.96 0.60
C SER A 391 28.80 -10.11 1.79
N ASN A 392 29.48 -8.98 2.01
CA ASN A 392 29.12 -8.03 3.07
C ASN A 392 27.74 -7.40 2.83
N GLY A 393 27.41 -7.04 1.59
CA GLY A 393 26.10 -6.48 1.26
C GLY A 393 24.96 -7.50 1.48
N ALA A 394 25.16 -8.75 1.06
CA ALA A 394 24.17 -9.80 1.27
C ALA A 394 23.99 -10.15 2.76
N ARG A 395 25.08 -10.08 3.54
CA ARG A 395 25.03 -10.24 5.00
C ARG A 395 24.27 -9.09 5.66
N ALA A 396 24.56 -7.85 5.28
CA ALA A 396 23.83 -6.68 5.78
C ALA A 396 22.33 -6.79 5.46
N PHE A 397 21.97 -7.15 4.23
CA PHE A 397 20.57 -7.38 3.83
C PHE A 397 19.89 -8.44 4.71
N LEU A 398 20.51 -9.60 4.93
CA LEU A 398 19.95 -10.63 5.80
C LEU A 398 19.78 -10.12 7.24
N THR A 399 20.81 -9.47 7.79
CA THR A 399 20.81 -8.96 9.17
C THR A 399 19.75 -7.90 9.39
N GLU A 400 19.65 -6.90 8.51
CA GLU A 400 18.63 -5.85 8.62
C GLU A 400 17.23 -6.42 8.39
N GLY A 401 17.05 -7.35 7.43
CA GLY A 401 15.78 -8.04 7.23
C GLY A 401 15.32 -8.81 8.47
N VAL A 402 16.20 -9.58 9.10
CA VAL A 402 15.89 -10.29 10.36
C VAL A 402 15.53 -9.29 11.45
N LYS A 403 16.32 -8.22 11.62
CA LYS A 403 16.07 -7.19 12.63
C LYS A 403 14.72 -6.47 12.44
N ALA A 404 14.35 -6.16 11.21
CA ALA A 404 13.09 -5.51 10.87
C ALA A 404 11.87 -6.45 11.06
N THR A 405 12.10 -7.75 10.93
CA THR A 405 11.05 -8.77 11.00
C THR A 405 10.87 -9.29 12.44
N ASP A 406 11.91 -9.91 13.00
CA ASP A 406 12.00 -10.41 14.36
C ASP A 406 13.48 -10.52 14.78
N ALA A 407 13.98 -9.49 15.47
CA ALA A 407 15.37 -9.40 15.88
C ALA A 407 15.84 -10.53 16.84
N ALA A 408 14.91 -11.30 17.43
CA ALA A 408 15.26 -12.43 18.29
C ALA A 408 15.63 -13.70 17.51
N ARG A 409 15.39 -13.74 16.18
CA ARG A 409 15.57 -14.93 15.33
C ARG A 409 16.99 -15.06 14.79
N GLU A 410 17.92 -15.39 15.68
CA GLU A 410 19.33 -15.64 15.34
C GLU A 410 19.54 -16.89 14.46
N ASP A 411 18.55 -17.77 14.35
CA ASP A 411 18.59 -19.01 13.55
C ASP A 411 18.34 -18.79 12.04
N VAL A 412 18.00 -17.57 11.61
CA VAL A 412 17.71 -17.26 10.21
C VAL A 412 19.00 -17.07 9.42
N GLY A 413 19.46 -18.14 8.78
CA GLY A 413 20.73 -18.16 8.03
C GLY A 413 20.61 -18.05 6.50
N THR A 414 19.40 -18.18 5.93
CA THR A 414 19.19 -18.21 4.47
C THR A 414 18.05 -17.30 4.05
N PHE A 415 18.10 -16.79 2.81
CA PHE A 415 17.10 -15.84 2.32
C PHE A 415 15.71 -16.47 2.20
N MET A 416 15.60 -17.78 1.96
CA MET A 416 14.27 -18.44 1.93
C MET A 416 13.63 -18.49 3.31
N VAL A 417 14.43 -18.71 4.36
CA VAL A 417 13.94 -18.69 5.73
C VAL A 417 13.53 -17.27 6.12
N LEU A 418 14.33 -16.26 5.75
CA LEU A 418 13.96 -14.86 5.94
C LEU A 418 12.66 -14.52 5.21
N ALA A 419 12.52 -14.86 3.93
CA ALA A 419 11.31 -14.55 3.15
C ALA A 419 10.05 -15.19 3.74
N ARG A 420 10.13 -16.46 4.20
CA ARG A 420 9.00 -17.09 4.89
C ARG A 420 8.66 -16.38 6.20
N LEU A 421 9.68 -16.01 6.99
CA LEU A 421 9.47 -15.30 8.26
C LEU A 421 8.86 -13.92 8.03
N ASP A 422 9.34 -13.20 7.02
CA ASP A 422 8.80 -11.89 6.61
C ASP A 422 7.34 -12.00 6.18
N ASP A 423 6.98 -12.99 5.35
CA ASP A 423 5.59 -13.25 4.97
C ASP A 423 4.67 -13.55 6.18
N GLU A 424 5.15 -14.35 7.14
CA GLU A 424 4.43 -14.68 8.37
C GLU A 424 4.19 -13.43 9.24
N ILE A 425 5.23 -12.60 9.42
CA ILE A 425 5.16 -11.38 10.21
C ILE A 425 4.35 -10.30 9.50
N PHE A 426 4.49 -10.13 8.19
CA PHE A 426 3.65 -9.25 7.38
C PHE A 426 2.18 -9.57 7.59
N LEU A 427 1.80 -10.84 7.43
CA LEU A 427 0.40 -11.27 7.58
C LEU A 427 -0.09 -11.10 9.02
N ALA A 428 0.74 -11.39 10.01
CA ALA A 428 0.41 -11.20 11.42
C ALA A 428 0.21 -9.71 11.77
N ARG A 429 1.09 -8.82 11.29
CA ARG A 429 1.00 -7.37 11.49
C ARG A 429 -0.24 -6.79 10.82
N LEU A 430 -0.52 -7.19 9.58
CA LEU A 430 -1.71 -6.77 8.85
C LEU A 430 -2.98 -7.18 9.61
N ARG A 431 -3.06 -8.42 10.08
CA ARG A 431 -4.25 -8.97 10.76
C ARG A 431 -4.33 -8.65 12.25
N ALA A 432 -3.35 -7.96 12.81
CA ALA A 432 -3.41 -7.51 14.20
C ALA A 432 -4.62 -6.58 14.42
N SER A 433 -5.11 -6.54 15.65
CA SER A 433 -6.16 -5.60 16.05
C SER A 433 -5.59 -4.30 16.65
N VAL A 434 -4.26 -4.24 16.81
CA VAL A 434 -3.51 -3.14 17.43
C VAL A 434 -2.41 -2.68 16.50
#